data_AF-A0A965WTD6-F1
#
_entry.id   AF-A0A965WTD6-F1
#
_cell.length_a   1.000
_cell.length_b   1.000
_cell.length_c   1.000
_cell.angle_alpha   90.00
_cell.angle_beta   90.00
_cell.angle_gamma   90.00
#
_symmetry.space_group_name_H-M   'P 1'
#
loop_
_entity.id
_entity.type
_entity.pdbx_description
1 polymer ?
#
loop_
_entity_poly.entity_id
_entity_poly.type
_entity_poly.pdbx_seq_one_letter_code
_entity_poly.pdbx_strand_id
1 'polypeptide(L)'
;MLPMIGLIILTPTLQNQKWSSFIAYVLIVSVLGIAGNYISSYQLRLFKESSIRDHLTGLFNRRYFDVTLENKFQRSISKGFRYGIILIDIDNFKKYNDIYGHSV
;
A
#
# COMPACT_ATOMS: atom_id res chain seq x y z
N MET A 1 2.63 -30.28 22.49
CA MET A 1 1.55 -29.79 23.37
C MET A 1 1.62 -30.36 24.79
N LEU A 2 1.67 -31.68 24.98
CA LEU A 2 1.77 -32.34 26.30
C LEU A 2 2.91 -31.88 27.24
N PRO A 3 4.18 -31.71 26.80
CA PRO A 3 5.25 -31.28 27.70
C PRO A 3 5.14 -29.81 28.14
N MET A 4 4.42 -28.99 27.36
CA MET A 4 4.26 -27.56 27.63
C MET A 4 3.26 -27.30 28.76
N ILE A 5 2.22 -28.15 28.87
CA ILE A 5 1.23 -28.10 29.95
C ILE A 5 1.87 -28.48 31.29
N GLY A 6 2.77 -29.48 31.30
CA GLY A 6 3.49 -29.89 32.52
C GLY A 6 4.41 -28.80 33.08
N LEU A 7 5.09 -28.04 32.22
CA LEU A 7 5.97 -26.93 32.63
C LEU A 7 5.20 -25.76 33.26
N ILE A 8 3.97 -25.50 32.77
CA ILE A 8 3.07 -24.45 33.28
C ILE A 8 2.57 -24.79 34.70
N ILE A 9 2.36 -26.07 34.99
CA ILE A 9 1.88 -26.55 36.30
C ILE A 9 3.01 -26.53 37.35
N LEU A 10 4.26 -26.81 36.94
CA LEU A 10 5.41 -26.87 37.84
C LEU A 10 6.03 -25.51 38.17
N THR A 11 5.60 -24.44 37.50
CA THR A 11 6.11 -23.08 37.74
C THR A 11 5.11 -22.29 38.60
N PRO A 12 5.33 -22.14 39.92
CA PRO A 12 4.39 -21.47 40.83
C PRO A 12 4.13 -20.00 40.48
N THR A 13 5.03 -19.38 39.71
CA THR A 13 4.86 -18.04 39.13
C THR A 13 3.74 -17.97 38.10
N LEU A 14 3.50 -19.04 37.31
CA LEU A 14 2.41 -19.10 36.33
C LEU A 14 1.08 -19.46 36.97
N GLN A 15 1.07 -20.25 38.06
CA GLN A 15 -0.15 -20.51 38.84
C GLN A 15 -0.68 -19.27 39.58
N ASN A 16 0.21 -18.40 40.07
CA ASN A 16 -0.17 -17.14 40.72
C ASN A 16 -0.50 -15.99 39.74
N GLN A 17 -0.38 -16.23 38.43
CA GLN A 17 -0.75 -15.25 37.44
C GLN A 17 -2.28 -15.15 37.34
N LYS A 18 -2.82 -13.94 37.52
CA LYS A 18 -4.23 -13.69 37.27
C LYS A 18 -4.49 -13.81 35.77
N TRP A 19 -5.12 -14.91 35.35
CA TRP A 19 -5.46 -15.19 33.95
C TRP A 19 -6.21 -14.05 33.25
N SER A 20 -7.00 -13.26 33.99
CA SER A 20 -7.66 -12.06 33.48
C SER A 20 -6.67 -11.00 32.98
N SER A 21 -5.55 -10.78 33.67
CA SER A 21 -4.50 -9.84 33.26
C SER A 21 -3.73 -10.34 32.04
N PHE A 22 -3.51 -11.65 31.93
CA PHE A 22 -2.87 -12.26 30.76
C PHE A 22 -3.76 -12.15 29.51
N ILE A 23 -5.05 -12.47 29.65
CA ILE A 23 -6.03 -12.35 28.56
C ILE A 23 -6.17 -10.88 28.14
N ALA A 24 -6.25 -9.95 29.09
CA ALA A 24 -6.30 -8.53 28.79
C ALA A 24 -5.05 -8.05 28.02
N TYR A 25 -3.86 -8.51 28.42
CA TYR A 25 -2.61 -8.20 27.71
C TYR A 25 -2.65 -8.70 26.26
N VAL A 26 -3.05 -9.96 26.04
CA VAL A 26 -3.16 -10.54 24.70
C VAL A 26 -4.15 -9.76 23.85
N LEU A 27 -5.33 -9.43 24.38
CA LEU A 27 -6.34 -8.63 23.68
C LEU A 27 -5.81 -7.26 23.29
N ILE A 28 -5.13 -6.56 24.19
CA ILE A 28 -4.54 -5.25 23.93
C ILE A 28 -3.52 -5.35 22.80
N VAL A 29 -2.59 -6.31 22.86
CA VAL A 29 -1.56 -6.50 21.83
C VAL A 29 -2.18 -6.85 20.49
N SER A 30 -3.20 -7.71 20.45
CA SER A 30 -3.92 -8.05 19.22
C SER A 30 -4.64 -6.84 18.62
N VAL A 31 -5.35 -6.05 19.43
CA VAL A 31 -6.05 -4.83 18.98
C VAL A 31 -5.05 -3.81 18.43
N LEU A 32 -3.94 -3.57 19.13
CA LEU A 32 -2.88 -2.67 18.65
C LEU A 32 -2.29 -3.15 17.33
N GLY A 33 -2.04 -4.45 17.19
CA GLY A 33 -1.56 -5.04 15.93
C GLY A 33 -2.53 -4.84 14.77
N ILE A 34 -3.83 -5.09 14.98
CA ILE A 34 -4.87 -4.88 13.96
C ILE A 34 -4.96 -3.40 13.59
N ALA A 35 -4.99 -2.51 14.57
CA ALA A 35 -5.03 -1.06 14.34
C ALA A 35 -3.81 -0.57 13.55
N GLY A 36 -2.60 -1.03 13.89
CA GLY A 36 -1.37 -0.69 13.18
C GLY A 36 -1.38 -1.13 11.72
N ASN A 37 -1.87 -2.35 11.44
CA ASN A 37 -2.04 -2.85 10.08
C ASN A 37 -3.08 -2.03 9.29
N TYR A 38 -4.20 -1.67 9.93
CA TYR A 38 -5.23 -0.84 9.32
C TYR A 38 -4.69 0.55 8.94
N ILE A 39 -3.96 1.21 9.84
CA ILE A 39 -3.35 2.52 9.59
C ILE A 39 -2.31 2.43 8.46
N SER A 40 -1.44 1.41 8.49
CA SER A 40 -0.41 1.21 7.45
C SER A 40 -1.02 1.00 6.06
N SER A 41 -2.07 0.17 5.98
CA SER A 41 -2.77 -0.07 4.71
C SER A 41 -3.51 1.17 4.20
N TYR A 42 -4.08 1.97 5.11
CA TYR A 42 -4.71 3.24 4.78
C TYR A 42 -3.69 4.28 4.27
N GLN A 43 -2.55 4.44 4.94
CA GLN A 43 -1.48 5.33 4.47
C GLN A 43 -0.95 4.91 3.10
N LEU A 44 -0.74 3.62 2.89
CA LEU A 44 -0.29 3.11 1.59
C LEU A 44 -1.32 3.42 0.49
N ARG A 45 -2.61 3.29 0.79
CA ARG A 45 -3.68 3.65 -0.14
C ARG A 45 -3.70 5.14 -0.43
N LEU A 46 -3.61 5.99 0.58
CA LEU A 46 -3.54 7.44 0.40
C LEU A 46 -2.30 7.86 -0.39
N PHE A 47 -1.15 7.24 -0.16
CA PHE A 47 0.06 7.51 -0.94
C PHE A 47 -0.10 7.10 -2.41
N LYS A 48 -0.74 5.96 -2.64
CA LYS A 48 -1.10 5.51 -4.00
C LYS A 48 -2.09 6.45 -4.68
N GLU A 49 -3.07 6.99 -3.95
CA GLU A 49 -4.10 7.88 -4.49
C GLU A 49 -3.59 9.33 -4.67
N SER A 50 -2.76 9.84 -3.76
CA SER A 50 -2.21 11.20 -3.82
C SER A 50 -1.12 11.37 -4.88
N SER A 51 -0.43 10.29 -5.25
CA SER A 51 0.57 10.28 -6.31
C SER A 51 0.00 9.76 -7.64
N ILE A 52 -1.18 10.25 -8.03
CA ILE A 52 -1.81 9.93 -9.31
C ILE A 52 -1.49 10.98 -10.38
N ARG A 53 -1.18 12.22 -9.98
CA ARG A 53 -0.88 13.33 -10.88
C ARG A 53 0.59 13.69 -10.85
N ASP A 54 1.11 14.06 -12.02
CA ASP A 54 2.41 14.69 -12.20
C ASP A 54 2.35 16.11 -11.66
N HIS A 55 3.34 16.51 -10.85
CA HIS A 55 3.31 17.80 -10.16
C HIS A 55 3.60 18.99 -11.08
N LEU A 56 4.29 18.77 -12.20
CA LEU A 56 4.69 19.82 -13.14
C LEU A 56 3.54 20.17 -14.08
N THR A 57 2.80 19.16 -14.53
CA THR A 57 1.75 19.31 -15.56
C THR A 57 0.33 19.17 -15.01
N GLY A 58 0.16 18.61 -13.81
CA GLY A 58 -1.15 18.25 -13.26
C GLY A 58 -1.86 17.10 -13.98
N LEU A 59 -1.25 16.54 -15.04
CA LEU A 59 -1.76 15.39 -15.77
C LEU A 59 -1.62 14.11 -14.95
N PHE A 60 -2.31 13.04 -15.34
CA PHE A 60 -2.08 11.74 -14.73
C PHE A 60 -0.65 11.27 -15.02
N ASN A 61 0.02 10.78 -14.00
CA ASN A 61 1.38 10.29 -14.15
C ASN A 61 1.41 8.89 -14.78
N ARG A 62 2.62 8.44 -15.12
CA ARG A 62 2.85 7.13 -15.74
C ARG A 62 2.32 5.96 -14.92
N ARG A 63 2.43 6.02 -13.59
CA ARG A 63 1.91 4.96 -12.70
C ARG A 63 0.38 4.83 -12.84
N TYR A 64 -0.34 5.94 -12.92
CA TYR A 64 -1.78 5.91 -13.14
C TYR A 64 -2.13 5.33 -14.52
N PHE A 65 -1.36 5.69 -15.56
CA PHE A 65 -1.52 5.10 -16.89
C PHE A 65 -1.38 3.58 -16.87
N ASP A 66 -0.31 3.03 -16.26
CA ASP A 66 -0.06 1.59 -16.22
C ASP A 66 -1.20 0.82 -15.53
N VAL A 67 -1.64 1.28 -14.37
CA VAL A 67 -2.75 0.67 -13.62
C VAL A 67 -4.07 0.76 -14.40
N THR A 68 -4.33 1.89 -15.05
CA THR A 68 -5.55 2.09 -15.83
C THR A 68 -5.55 1.23 -17.09
N LEU A 69 -4.40 1.09 -17.75
CA LEU A 69 -4.25 0.29 -18.95
C LEU A 69 -4.52 -1.19 -18.65
N GLU A 70 -3.95 -1.73 -17.57
CA GLU A 70 -4.21 -3.12 -17.14
C GLU A 70 -5.71 -3.36 -16.90
N ASN A 71 -6.33 -2.48 -16.11
CA ASN A 71 -7.77 -2.56 -15.82
C ASN A 71 -8.64 -2.48 -17.09
N LYS A 72 -8.26 -1.63 -18.04
CA LYS A 72 -8.98 -1.50 -19.32
C LYS A 72 -8.74 -2.68 -20.25
N PHE A 73 -7.54 -3.27 -20.26
CA PHE A 73 -7.23 -4.47 -21.01
C PHE A 73 -8.08 -5.65 -20.54
N GLN A 74 -8.14 -5.90 -19.23
CA GLN A 74 -8.98 -6.96 -18.68
C GLN A 74 -10.47 -6.77 -19.00
N ARG A 75 -10.97 -5.53 -18.92
CA ARG A 75 -12.36 -5.20 -19.30
C ARG A 75 -12.61 -5.36 -20.80
N SER A 76 -11.66 -5.02 -21.64
CA SER A 76 -11.72 -5.19 -23.10
C SER A 76 -11.86 -6.66 -23.47
N ILE A 77 -11.09 -7.55 -22.83
CA ILE A 77 -11.21 -9.00 -23.02
C ILE A 77 -12.61 -9.48 -22.63
N SER A 78 -13.12 -9.03 -21.48
CA SER A 78 -14.43 -9.45 -20.98
C SER A 78 -15.62 -8.91 -21.78
N LYS A 79 -15.53 -7.69 -22.32
CA LYS A 79 -16.66 -7.00 -22.98
C LYS A 79 -16.55 -6.86 -24.50
N GLY A 80 -15.42 -7.28 -25.09
CA GLY A 80 -15.21 -7.27 -26.54
C GLY A 80 -15.01 -5.89 -27.17
N PHE A 81 -14.78 -4.82 -26.40
CA PHE A 81 -14.57 -3.47 -26.93
C PHE A 81 -13.11 -3.22 -27.27
N ARG A 82 -12.83 -2.62 -28.43
CA ARG A 82 -11.46 -2.25 -28.87
C ARG A 82 -11.08 -0.87 -28.34
N TYR A 83 -9.81 -0.69 -27.99
CA TYR A 83 -9.24 0.62 -27.64
C TYR A 83 -7.84 0.77 -28.24
N GLY A 84 -7.36 2.02 -28.31
CA GLY A 84 -6.02 2.37 -28.81
C GLY A 84 -5.27 3.25 -27.81
N ILE A 85 -3.94 3.31 -27.97
CA ILE A 85 -3.04 4.14 -27.17
C ILE A 85 -2.33 5.10 -28.11
N ILE A 86 -2.24 6.37 -27.71
CA ILE A 86 -1.42 7.38 -28.40
C ILE A 86 -0.30 7.76 -27.44
N LEU A 87 0.93 7.69 -27.93
CA LEU A 87 2.13 8.16 -27.25
C LEU A 87 2.60 9.42 -27.97
N ILE A 88 2.82 10.49 -27.21
CA ILE A 88 3.25 11.80 -27.70
C ILE A 88 4.55 12.15 -26.99
N ASP A 89 5.53 12.65 -27.73
CA ASP A 89 6.79 13.17 -27.22
C ASP A 89 7.00 14.60 -27.71
N ILE A 90 7.74 15.42 -26.95
CA ILE A 90 8.03 16.81 -27.32
C ILE A 90 9.35 16.84 -28.10
N ASP A 91 9.26 17.18 -29.38
CA ASP A 91 10.45 17.33 -30.23
C ASP A 91 11.39 18.42 -29.70
N ASN A 92 12.70 18.13 -29.73
CA ASN A 92 13.75 19.07 -29.34
C ASN A 92 13.68 19.61 -27.90
N PHE A 93 13.01 18.91 -26.97
CA PHE A 93 12.87 19.36 -25.58
C PHE A 93 14.20 19.67 -24.88
N LYS A 94 15.26 18.91 -25.18
CA LYS A 94 16.61 19.17 -24.66
C LYS A 94 17.15 20.54 -25.09
N LYS A 95 17.02 20.90 -26.37
CA LYS A 95 17.48 22.18 -26.91
C LYS A 95 16.73 23.36 -26.26
N TYR A 96 15.45 23.18 -25.98
CA TYR A 96 14.68 24.16 -25.22
C TYR A 96 15.26 24.36 -23.81
N ASN A 97 15.46 23.27 -23.06
CA ASN A 97 16.04 23.34 -21.71
C ASN A 97 17.45 23.91 -21.70
N ASP A 98 18.27 23.63 -22.72
CA ASP A 98 19.63 24.16 -22.86
C ASP A 98 19.63 25.68 -23.10
N ILE A 99 18.60 26.24 -23.74
CA ILE A 99 18.47 27.68 -24.04
C ILE A 99 17.85 28.46 -22.88
N TYR A 100 16.81 27.92 -22.24
CA TYR A 100 16.00 28.64 -21.26
C TYR A 100 16.26 28.23 -19.79
N GLY A 101 17.06 27.18 -19.57
CA GLY A 101 17.34 26.62 -18.25
C GLY A 101 16.29 25.60 -17.77
N HIS A 102 16.67 24.76 -16.81
CA HIS A 102 15.85 23.64 -16.30
C HIS A 102 14.76 24.03 -15.28
N SER A 103 14.74 25.29 -14.83
CA SER A 103 13.94 25.74 -13.68
C SER A 103 12.66 26.48 -14.06
N VAL A 104 12.33 26.50 -15.36
CA VAL A 104 11.13 27.14 -15.89
C VAL A 104 9.94 26.19 -15.85
#